data_AF-A0A5C4TJ01-F1
#
_entry.id   AF-A0A5C4TJ01-F1
#
_cell.length_a   1.000
_cell.length_b   1.000
_cell.length_c   1.000
_cell.angle_alpha   90.00
_cell.angle_beta   90.00
_cell.angle_gamma   90.00
#
_symmetry.space_group_name_H-M   'P 1'
#
loop_
_entity.id
_entity.type
_entity.pdbx_description
1 polymer ?
#
loop_
_entity_poly.entity_id
_entity_poly.type
_entity_poly.pdbx_seq_one_letter_code
_entity_poly.pdbx_strand_id
1 'polypeptide(L)'
;MVTQLEQSNCAFYFIMKDGNTAGYMKLNFAEAQTETYDGESVEIEKLYVLPAFKRQGLGRKLLEFAEETAKQDYAEYLWLGGLE
;
A
#
# COMPACT_ATOMS: atom_id res chain seq x y z
N MET A 1 8.08 4.03 12.39
CA MET A 1 8.69 4.90 11.36
C MET A 1 8.46 4.24 10.03
N VAL A 2 7.88 4.95 9.08
CA VAL A 2 7.68 4.48 7.70
C VAL A 2 8.77 5.13 6.86
N THR A 3 9.43 4.35 6.01
CA THR A 3 10.49 4.83 5.11
C THR A 3 10.01 4.62 3.68
N GLN A 4 10.12 5.66 2.84
CA GLN A 4 9.57 5.71 1.49
C GLN A 4 10.69 5.67 0.42
N LEU A 5 10.47 4.90 -0.64
CA LEU A 5 11.23 4.95 -1.89
C LEU A 5 10.26 5.40 -2.99
N GLU A 6 10.53 6.55 -3.61
CA GLU A 6 9.71 7.08 -4.70
C GLU A 6 10.33 6.68 -6.04
N GLN A 7 9.56 5.97 -6.84
CA GLN A 7 9.73 5.94 -8.28
C GLN A 7 8.49 6.61 -8.88
N SER A 8 8.58 7.18 -10.08
CA SER A 8 7.45 7.91 -10.67
C SER A 8 6.14 7.11 -10.53
N ASN A 9 5.16 7.71 -9.86
CA ASN A 9 3.82 7.17 -9.62
C ASN A 9 3.75 5.85 -8.81
N CYS A 10 4.79 5.47 -8.04
CA CYS A 10 4.68 4.35 -7.10
C CYS A 10 5.49 4.58 -5.82
N ALA A 11 4.96 4.05 -4.72
CA ALA A 11 5.53 4.22 -3.39
C ALA A 11 5.58 2.90 -2.61
N PHE A 12 6.72 2.66 -1.96
CA PHE A 12 6.93 1.52 -1.07
C PHE A 12 6.93 1.96 0.39
N TYR A 13 6.21 1.23 1.22
CA TYR A 13 6.06 1.50 2.64
C TYR A 13 6.44 0.26 3.45
N PHE A 14 7.25 0.43 4.50
CA PHE A 14 7.54 -0.63 5.47
C PHE A 14 6.76 -0.42 6.76
N ILE A 15 6.19 -1.50 7.29
CA ILE A 15 5.65 -1.51 8.65
C ILE A 15 6.67 -2.14 9.60
N MET A 16 7.04 -1.37 10.61
CA MET A 16 8.03 -1.77 11.62
C MET A 16 7.34 -2.17 12.91
N LYS A 17 7.80 -3.26 13.54
CA LYS A 17 7.37 -3.70 14.87
C LYS A 17 8.60 -3.99 15.72
N ASP A 18 8.71 -3.29 16.85
CA ASP A 18 9.78 -3.47 17.83
C ASP A 18 11.19 -3.41 17.19
N GLY A 19 11.40 -2.42 16.32
CA GLY A 19 12.67 -2.20 15.60
C GLY A 19 12.91 -3.08 14.38
N ASN A 20 12.04 -4.07 14.10
CA ASN A 20 12.18 -5.00 12.99
C ASN A 20 11.18 -4.70 11.86
N THR A 21 11.60 -4.90 10.62
CA THR A 21 10.68 -4.87 9.46
C THR A 21 9.71 -6.05 9.57
N ALA A 22 8.44 -5.76 9.74
CA ALA A 22 7.38 -6.75 9.92
C ALA A 22 6.60 -7.04 8.64
N GLY A 23 6.70 -6.16 7.65
CA GLY A 23 6.00 -6.26 6.38
C GLY A 23 6.24 -5.05 5.50
N TYR A 24 5.63 -5.06 4.32
CA TYR A 24 5.68 -3.94 3.39
C TYR A 24 4.38 -3.82 2.60
N MET A 25 4.20 -2.65 2.00
CA MET A 25 3.13 -2.35 1.06
C MET A 25 3.71 -1.59 -0.14
N LYS A 26 3.18 -1.86 -1.32
CA LYS A 26 3.43 -1.07 -2.53
C LYS A 26 2.11 -0.47 -3.00
N LEU A 27 2.09 0.85 -3.16
CA LEU A 27 1.00 1.56 -3.80
C LEU A 27 1.42 2.04 -5.19
N ASN A 28 0.54 1.90 -6.16
CA ASN A 28 0.68 2.51 -7.48
C ASN A 28 -0.37 3.61 -7.67
N PHE A 29 0.01 4.64 -8.41
CA PHE A 29 -0.79 5.80 -8.75
C PHE A 29 -0.79 5.98 -10.27
N ALA A 30 -1.78 6.69 -10.81
CA ALA A 30 -1.84 7.06 -12.23
C ALA A 30 -1.40 5.91 -13.18
N GLU A 31 -0.41 6.15 -14.05
CA GLU A 31 0.09 5.20 -15.06
C GLU A 31 0.88 4.01 -14.50
N ALA A 32 1.24 4.01 -13.21
CA ALA A 32 1.91 2.86 -12.61
C ALA A 32 0.94 1.75 -12.20
N GLN A 33 -0.36 2.02 -12.23
CA GLN A 33 -1.39 1.03 -11.90
C GLN A 33 -1.40 -0.11 -12.92
N THR A 34 -1.61 -1.34 -12.47
CA THR A 34 -1.62 -2.53 -13.33
C THR A 34 -2.86 -2.61 -14.22
N GLU A 35 -3.98 -2.05 -13.74
CA GLU A 35 -5.22 -1.87 -14.49
C GLU A 35 -5.65 -0.40 -14.46
N THR A 36 -6.32 0.05 -15.52
CA THR A 36 -6.85 1.42 -15.62
C THR A 36 -8.31 1.45 -15.22
N TYR A 37 -8.67 2.36 -14.33
CA TYR A 37 -10.05 2.67 -13.94
C TYR A 37 -10.46 4.03 -14.50
N ASP A 38 -11.77 4.23 -14.71
CA ASP A 38 -12.31 5.56 -14.97
C ASP A 38 -12.26 6.38 -13.68
N GLY A 39 -11.64 7.57 -13.74
CA GLY A 39 -11.47 8.47 -12.60
C GLY A 39 -10.11 8.32 -11.90
N GLU A 40 -9.91 9.07 -10.82
CA GLU A 40 -8.67 9.02 -10.03
C GLU A 40 -8.69 7.79 -9.10
N SER A 41 -7.62 6.99 -9.13
CA SER A 41 -7.54 5.75 -8.36
C SER A 41 -6.14 5.46 -7.82
N VAL A 42 -6.09 4.73 -6.71
CA VAL A 42 -4.87 4.18 -6.12
C VAL A 42 -4.98 2.67 -6.05
N GLU A 43 -3.93 1.97 -6.45
CA GLU A 43 -3.83 0.52 -6.39
C GLU A 43 -2.94 0.10 -5.21
N ILE A 44 -3.43 -0.83 -4.40
CA ILE A 44 -2.60 -1.67 -3.54
C ILE A 44 -2.07 -2.84 -4.38
N GLU A 45 -0.88 -2.73 -4.97
CA GLU A 45 -0.31 -3.84 -5.75
C GLU A 45 0.16 -4.97 -4.82
N LYS A 46 0.77 -4.61 -3.69
CA LYS A 46 1.28 -5.58 -2.71
C LYS A 46 1.00 -5.11 -1.31
N LEU A 47 0.48 -6.01 -0.48
CA LEU A 47 0.42 -5.84 0.97
C LEU A 47 0.82 -7.16 1.62
N TYR A 48 1.97 -7.16 2.29
CA TYR A 48 2.53 -8.37 2.87
C TYR A 48 2.98 -8.16 4.31
N VAL A 49 2.60 -9.10 5.18
CA VAL A 49 3.07 -9.17 6.56
C VAL A 49 3.78 -10.51 6.75
N LEU A 50 5.01 -10.45 7.26
CA LEU A 50 5.83 -11.63 7.54
C LEU A 50 5.11 -12.58 8.50
N PRO A 51 5.25 -13.91 8.32
CA PRO A 51 4.54 -14.90 9.12
C PRO A 51 4.66 -14.71 10.64
N ALA A 52 5.86 -14.33 11.11
CA ALA A 52 6.14 -14.06 12.53
C ALA A 52 5.31 -12.89 13.12
N PHE A 53 4.80 -11.99 12.27
CA PHE A 53 4.06 -10.79 12.67
C PHE A 53 2.57 -10.84 12.28
N LYS A 54 2.09 -11.95 11.73
CA LYS A 54 0.67 -12.15 11.39
C LYS A 54 -0.21 -12.20 12.65
N ARG A 55 -1.50 -11.88 12.49
CA ARG A 55 -2.53 -11.86 13.57
C ARG A 55 -2.28 -10.83 14.68
N GLN A 56 -1.42 -9.84 14.43
CA GLN A 56 -1.14 -8.72 15.35
C GLN A 56 -1.75 -7.38 14.89
N GLY A 57 -2.67 -7.41 13.92
CA GLY A 57 -3.33 -6.21 13.37
C GLY A 57 -2.49 -5.38 12.39
N LEU A 58 -1.26 -5.79 12.07
CA LEU A 58 -0.37 -5.02 11.16
C LEU A 58 -0.91 -4.89 9.73
N GLY A 59 -1.54 -5.94 9.20
CA GLY A 59 -2.17 -5.87 7.88
C GLY A 59 -3.33 -4.86 7.83
N ARG A 60 -4.13 -4.79 8.90
CA ARG A 60 -5.19 -3.79 9.03
C ARG A 60 -4.63 -2.37 9.08
N LYS A 61 -3.54 -2.15 9.81
CA LYS A 61 -2.87 -0.83 9.85
C LYS A 61 -2.34 -0.39 8.48
N LEU A 62 -1.79 -1.32 7.71
CA LEU A 62 -1.36 -1.03 6.33
C LEU A 62 -2.56 -0.65 5.44
N LEU A 63 -3.69 -1.35 5.59
CA LEU A 63 -4.91 -1.03 4.84
C LEU A 63 -5.48 0.34 5.22
N GLU A 64 -5.59 0.65 6.52
CA GLU A 64 -6.03 1.96 7.02
C GLU A 64 -5.12 3.08 6.49
N PHE A 65 -3.80 2.85 6.46
CA PHE A 65 -2.85 3.79 5.86
C PHE A 65 -3.05 3.96 4.34
N ALA A 66 -3.35 2.88 3.61
CA ALA A 66 -3.65 2.97 2.18
C ALA A 66 -4.93 3.80 1.92
N GLU A 67 -5.97 3.61 2.74
CA GLU A 67 -7.21 4.40 2.67
C GLU A 67 -6.96 5.88 2.94
N GLU A 68 -6.13 6.21 3.92
CA GLU A 68 -5.74 7.60 4.19
C GLU A 68 -4.91 8.19 3.05
N THR A 69 -4.00 7.41 2.47
CA THR A 69 -3.17 7.84 1.33
C THR A 69 -4.04 8.14 0.12
N ALA A 70 -4.97 7.24 -0.23
CA ALA A 70 -5.89 7.45 -1.36
C ALA A 70 -6.77 8.68 -1.17
N LYS A 71 -7.26 8.95 0.06
CA LYS A 71 -8.03 10.16 0.37
C LYS A 71 -7.20 11.43 0.20
N GLN A 72 -5.93 11.41 0.60
CA GLN A 72 -5.01 12.55 0.44
C GLN A 72 -4.67 12.81 -1.03
N ASP A 73 -4.68 11.76 -1.85
CA ASP A 73 -4.48 11.82 -3.29
C ASP A 73 -5.77 12.20 -4.07
N TYR A 74 -6.88 12.45 -3.36
CA TYR A 74 -8.21 12.72 -3.95
C TYR A 74 -8.74 11.60 -4.84
N ALA A 75 -8.26 10.37 -4.64
CA ALA A 75 -8.72 9.22 -5.40
C ALA A 75 -10.18 8.87 -5.08
N GLU A 76 -10.95 8.58 -6.12
CA GLU A 76 -12.32 8.09 -6.02
C GLU A 76 -12.35 6.62 -5.56
N TYR A 77 -11.31 5.85 -5.95
CA TYR A 77 -11.21 4.43 -5.67
C TYR A 77 -9.85 4.05 -5.09
N LEU A 78 -9.89 3.21 -4.04
CA LEU A 78 -8.76 2.40 -3.61
C LEU A 78 -9.10 0.95 -3.93
N TRP A 79 -8.22 0.28 -4.67
CA TRP A 79 -8.46 -1.10 -5.10
C TRP A 79 -7.22 -1.98 -4.88
N LEU A 80 -7.41 -3.29 -4.88
CA LEU A 80 -6.36 -4.28 -4.65
C LEU A 80 -6.07 -4.99 -5.98
N GLY A 81 -4.81 -4.94 -6.42
CA GLY A 81 -4.36 -5.66 -7.60
C GLY A 81 -4.61 -7.17 -7.45
N GLY A 82 -5.21 -7.78 -8.47
CA GLY A 82 -5.36 -9.24 -8.56
C GLY A 82 -4.00 -9.92 -8.70
N LEU A 83 -3.90 -11.17 -8.25
CA LEU A 83 -2.74 -12.02 -8.55
C LEU A 83 -2.88 -12.55 -9.98
N GLU A 84 -2.02 -12.11 -10.90
CA GLU A 84 -1.51 -12.97 -11.98
C GLU A 84 -0.17 -13.60 -11.56
#